data_AF-A0A7X6M865-F1
#
_entry.id   AF-A0A7X6M865-F1
#
_cell.length_a   1.000
_cell.length_b   1.000
_cell.length_c   1.000
_cell.angle_alpha   90.00
_cell.angle_beta   90.00
_cell.angle_gamma   90.00
#
_symmetry.space_group_name_H-M   'P 1'
#
loop_
_entity.id
_entity.type
_entity.pdbx_description
1 polymer ?
#
loop_
_entity_poly.entity_id
_entity_poly.type
_entity_poly.pdbx_seq_one_letter_code
_entity_poly.pdbx_strand_id
1 'polypeptide(L)'
;MRTPLVLAAAALFATLPAAPALAFPEDPSDSDTGGVDYPRGGEGPEGSEIAFEFQDPRISESSGIAPSLLHEGVWWTHNDSGEHLSEVYAVDEEGRTVATVTLDLERRDWEAVSVTEAPDGTPSVLVADIGDNFNGGWPDVSVYRFPEPEALADTVVDPQVFTFTYEDGGRDAESLMVDPRDGRMYVVSKEFSGGLYAAPEDLEPGAGHVLERIDSAPLFATDAAFSPDGSRYVIRTYWGATVYDATEGVPGSSLGAFDLPESDQGESIAFTPDGTALMAGTEGLGAPVWRIPLEERYLAEEPPVREVAAQESPAGEGGTVEPETRGALPFIVGGAAVAALVIVAIVLLARRG
;
A
#
# COMPACT_ATOMS: atom_id res chain seq x y z
N MET A 1 77.21 -4.32 -34.43
CA MET A 1 75.97 -3.54 -34.23
C MET A 1 74.85 -4.32 -34.89
N ARG A 2 74.34 -5.34 -34.17
CA ARG A 2 73.00 -5.40 -33.54
C ARG A 2 71.84 -5.33 -34.55
N THR A 3 71.51 -6.55 -34.97
CA THR A 3 70.30 -7.18 -35.52
C THR A 3 69.07 -7.08 -34.58
N PRO A 4 67.86 -7.53 -34.96
CA PRO A 4 66.64 -6.72 -34.97
C PRO A 4 65.63 -7.09 -33.87
N LEU A 5 64.57 -6.27 -33.79
CA LEU A 5 63.37 -6.49 -32.98
C LEU A 5 62.60 -7.73 -33.43
N VAL A 6 62.28 -8.60 -32.47
CA VAL A 6 61.23 -9.62 -32.54
C VAL A 6 60.32 -9.41 -31.35
N LEU A 7 59.00 -9.40 -31.62
CA LEU A 7 57.91 -9.33 -30.64
C LEU A 7 58.00 -10.47 -29.62
N ALA A 8 57.70 -10.15 -28.36
CA ALA A 8 57.23 -11.12 -27.38
C ALA A 8 56.03 -10.54 -26.63
N ALA A 9 54.91 -11.25 -26.68
CA ALA A 9 53.74 -11.04 -25.86
C ALA A 9 54.01 -11.53 -24.43
N ALA A 10 53.53 -10.80 -23.43
CA ALA A 10 53.49 -11.26 -22.05
C ALA A 10 52.12 -10.95 -21.46
N ALA A 11 51.42 -12.01 -21.05
CA ALA A 11 50.20 -11.99 -20.27
C ALA A 11 50.46 -11.42 -18.87
N LEU A 12 49.56 -10.57 -18.38
CA LEU A 12 49.56 -10.12 -16.99
C LEU A 12 48.27 -10.64 -16.32
N PHE A 13 48.42 -11.68 -15.50
CA PHE A 13 47.47 -12.01 -14.44
C PHE A 13 47.66 -10.97 -13.33
N ALA A 14 46.65 -10.12 -13.13
CA ALA A 14 46.58 -9.26 -11.95
C ALA A 14 45.73 -9.95 -10.89
N THR A 15 46.39 -10.32 -9.80
CA THR A 15 45.80 -10.78 -8.55
C THR A 15 44.95 -9.67 -7.93
N LEU A 16 43.65 -9.91 -7.74
CA LEU A 16 42.79 -9.05 -6.92
C LEU A 16 43.11 -9.29 -5.43
N PRO A 17 43.23 -8.24 -4.59
CA PRO A 17 43.30 -8.42 -3.14
C PRO A 17 41.92 -8.80 -2.60
N ALA A 18 41.89 -9.75 -1.66
CA ALA A 18 40.70 -10.11 -0.90
C ALA A 18 40.15 -8.87 -0.15
N ALA A 19 38.85 -8.64 -0.26
CA ALA A 19 38.16 -7.62 0.53
C ALA A 19 38.25 -7.96 2.03
N PRO A 20 38.41 -6.96 2.92
CA PRO A 20 38.38 -7.21 4.36
C PRO A 20 36.98 -7.65 4.77
N ALA A 21 36.89 -8.73 5.55
CA ALA A 21 35.68 -9.12 6.24
C ALA A 21 35.24 -7.97 7.15
N LEU A 22 34.09 -7.36 6.85
CA LEU A 22 33.44 -6.43 7.75
C LEU A 22 32.86 -7.25 8.91
N ALA A 23 33.39 -7.02 10.10
CA ALA A 23 32.76 -7.49 11.32
C ALA A 23 31.45 -6.71 11.49
N PHE A 24 30.32 -7.42 11.53
CA PHE A 24 29.04 -6.84 11.92
C PHE A 24 29.14 -6.38 13.38
N PRO A 25 28.73 -5.14 13.72
CA PRO A 25 28.62 -4.73 15.11
C PRO A 25 27.56 -5.60 15.81
N GLU A 26 27.86 -6.02 17.04
CA GLU A 26 26.91 -6.70 17.92
C GLU A 26 25.69 -5.79 18.17
N ASP A 27 24.49 -6.37 18.11
CA ASP A 27 23.22 -5.68 18.33
C ASP A 27 23.19 -5.07 19.75
N PRO A 28 22.91 -3.76 19.92
CA PRO A 28 22.74 -3.20 21.23
C PRO A 28 21.47 -3.78 21.85
N SER A 29 21.64 -4.45 22.99
CA SER A 29 20.57 -4.98 23.83
C SER A 29 19.44 -3.96 24.03
N ASP A 30 18.20 -4.45 23.87
CA ASP A 30 16.94 -3.76 24.16
C ASP A 30 17.06 -2.78 25.32
N SER A 31 16.98 -1.50 24.99
CA SER A 31 16.63 -0.46 25.95
C SER A 31 15.61 0.46 25.30
N ASP A 32 14.37 0.25 25.72
CA ASP A 32 13.29 1.23 25.92
C ASP A 32 13.70 2.67 25.57
N THR A 33 13.64 2.99 24.28
CA THR A 33 13.62 4.35 23.77
C THR A 33 12.28 4.51 23.10
N GLY A 34 11.47 5.47 23.54
CA GLY A 34 10.13 5.77 23.01
C GLY A 34 10.13 6.31 21.58
N GLY A 35 10.82 5.62 20.67
CA GLY A 35 10.67 5.75 19.24
C GLY A 35 9.43 5.00 18.76
N VAL A 36 8.88 5.44 17.63
CA VAL A 36 7.80 4.72 16.95
C VAL A 36 8.35 3.36 16.53
N ASP A 37 7.69 2.30 16.98
CA ASP A 37 8.05 0.92 16.61
C ASP A 37 7.62 0.69 15.16
N TYR A 38 8.58 0.78 14.24
CA TYR A 38 8.33 0.53 12.82
C TYR A 38 8.56 -0.95 12.53
N PRO A 39 7.62 -1.63 11.85
CA PRO A 39 7.81 -2.99 11.41
C PRO A 39 9.11 -3.16 10.60
N ARG A 40 9.79 -4.29 10.81
CA ARG A 40 11.05 -4.67 10.16
C ARG A 40 10.95 -6.00 9.40
N GLY A 41 9.79 -6.64 9.44
CA GLY A 41 9.56 -7.96 8.87
C GLY A 41 9.98 -9.05 9.84
N GLY A 42 9.35 -10.22 9.75
CA GLY A 42 9.63 -11.32 10.65
C GLY A 42 8.79 -12.56 10.36
N GLU A 43 8.42 -13.31 11.40
CA GLU A 43 7.54 -14.48 11.26
C GLU A 43 6.07 -14.09 11.00
N GLY A 44 5.73 -12.80 11.14
CA GLY A 44 4.36 -12.31 11.13
C GLY A 44 3.59 -12.67 12.40
N PRO A 45 2.30 -12.29 12.50
CA PRO A 45 1.43 -12.68 13.61
C PRO A 45 1.28 -14.20 13.74
N GLU A 46 1.09 -14.69 14.97
CA GLU A 46 0.82 -16.11 15.23
C GLU A 46 -0.42 -16.59 14.44
N GLY A 47 -0.28 -17.73 13.76
CA GLY A 47 -1.34 -18.28 12.90
C GLY A 47 -1.33 -17.76 11.46
N SER A 48 -0.33 -16.95 11.08
CA SER A 48 -0.07 -16.63 9.67
C SER A 48 0.29 -17.90 8.90
N GLU A 49 -0.32 -18.07 7.73
CA GLU A 49 -0.10 -19.23 6.87
C GLU A 49 -0.15 -18.84 5.39
N ILE A 50 0.50 -19.62 4.53
CA ILE A 50 0.34 -19.46 3.08
C ILE A 50 -1.07 -19.92 2.71
N ALA A 51 -1.87 -19.01 2.16
CA ALA A 51 -3.21 -19.31 1.67
C ALA A 51 -3.13 -20.05 0.33
N PHE A 52 -2.38 -19.48 -0.61
CA PHE A 52 -2.10 -20.07 -1.91
C PHE A 52 -0.80 -19.52 -2.51
N GLU A 53 -0.34 -20.16 -3.58
CA GLU A 53 0.75 -19.69 -4.43
C GLU A 53 0.21 -19.52 -5.85
N PHE A 54 0.57 -18.44 -6.54
CA PHE A 54 0.13 -18.25 -7.93
C PHE A 54 0.64 -19.37 -8.83
N GLN A 55 -0.26 -20.06 -9.53
CA GLN A 55 0.09 -21.17 -10.42
C GLN A 55 0.33 -20.73 -11.88
N ASP A 56 -0.18 -19.55 -12.25
CA ASP A 56 -0.05 -19.03 -13.61
C ASP A 56 1.29 -18.30 -13.77
N PRO A 57 2.19 -18.78 -14.63
CA PRO A 57 3.51 -18.16 -14.82
C PRO A 57 3.44 -16.77 -15.48
N ARG A 58 2.26 -16.32 -15.93
CA ARG A 58 2.03 -14.95 -16.38
C ARG A 58 1.97 -13.96 -15.22
N ILE A 59 1.68 -14.42 -14.01
CA ILE A 59 1.65 -13.61 -12.78
C ILE A 59 3.04 -13.72 -12.14
N SER A 60 3.90 -12.74 -12.42
CA SER A 60 5.28 -12.71 -11.90
C SER A 60 5.59 -11.45 -11.11
N GLU A 61 4.81 -10.38 -11.31
CA GLU A 61 5.02 -9.05 -10.73
C GLU A 61 3.71 -8.59 -10.05
N SER A 62 3.05 -9.51 -9.34
CA SER A 62 1.77 -9.24 -8.67
C SER A 62 1.89 -8.08 -7.67
N SER A 63 1.39 -6.89 -8.02
CA SER A 63 1.54 -5.69 -7.18
C SER A 63 0.34 -5.42 -6.27
N GLY A 64 -0.90 -5.71 -6.72
CA GLY A 64 -2.11 -5.58 -5.91
C GLY A 64 -2.92 -6.88 -5.75
N ILE A 65 -3.77 -6.94 -4.72
CA ILE A 65 -4.75 -8.01 -4.52
C ILE A 65 -6.07 -7.48 -3.96
N ALA A 66 -7.22 -7.99 -4.42
CA ALA A 66 -8.51 -7.61 -3.86
C ALA A 66 -9.53 -8.76 -3.94
N PRO A 67 -10.40 -8.96 -2.92
CA PRO A 67 -11.40 -10.01 -2.97
C PRO A 67 -12.49 -9.67 -3.98
N SER A 68 -12.98 -10.68 -4.68
CA SER A 68 -14.17 -10.59 -5.53
C SER A 68 -15.43 -10.29 -4.69
N LEU A 69 -16.33 -9.46 -5.21
CA LEU A 69 -17.67 -9.26 -4.62
C LEU A 69 -18.70 -10.21 -5.21
N LEU A 70 -18.50 -10.66 -6.46
CA LEU A 70 -19.43 -11.56 -7.15
C LEU A 70 -19.12 -13.06 -6.99
N HIS A 71 -17.87 -13.42 -6.72
CA HIS A 71 -17.38 -14.80 -6.76
C HIS A 71 -16.66 -15.16 -5.46
N GLU A 72 -17.33 -15.94 -4.61
CA GLU A 72 -16.74 -16.44 -3.36
C GLU A 72 -15.44 -17.22 -3.63
N GLY A 73 -14.40 -16.94 -2.85
CA GLY A 73 -13.09 -17.59 -2.98
C GLY A 73 -12.23 -17.09 -4.14
N VAL A 74 -12.60 -16.00 -4.81
CA VAL A 74 -11.83 -15.41 -5.92
C VAL A 74 -11.16 -14.11 -5.51
N TRP A 75 -9.93 -13.94 -5.98
CA TRP A 75 -9.09 -12.77 -5.76
C TRP A 75 -8.65 -12.18 -7.10
N TRP A 76 -8.73 -10.86 -7.23
CA TRP A 76 -8.23 -10.12 -8.38
C TRP A 76 -6.81 -9.64 -8.12
N THR A 77 -5.95 -9.75 -9.13
CA THR A 77 -4.57 -9.24 -9.11
C THR A 77 -4.16 -8.76 -10.51
N HIS A 78 -3.04 -8.03 -10.60
CA HIS A 78 -2.41 -7.62 -11.86
C HIS A 78 -0.89 -7.63 -11.68
N ASN A 79 -0.17 -7.67 -12.80
CA ASN A 79 1.26 -7.37 -12.78
C ASN A 79 1.48 -5.85 -12.81
N ASP A 80 2.50 -5.36 -12.11
CA ASP A 80 2.99 -3.98 -12.28
C ASP A 80 3.99 -3.89 -13.45
N SER A 81 5.29 -4.09 -13.21
CA SER A 81 6.35 -3.71 -14.13
C SER A 81 6.54 -4.69 -15.31
N GLY A 82 7.56 -4.49 -16.18
CA GLY A 82 7.96 -5.49 -17.19
C GLY A 82 7.16 -5.51 -18.50
N GLU A 83 7.31 -6.59 -19.29
CA GLU A 83 6.62 -6.77 -20.59
C GLU A 83 5.35 -7.63 -20.43
N HIS A 84 4.32 -7.08 -19.75
CA HIS A 84 3.01 -7.72 -19.61
C HIS A 84 1.93 -7.00 -20.42
N LEU A 85 0.89 -7.75 -20.80
CA LEU A 85 -0.35 -7.19 -21.31
C LEU A 85 -1.11 -6.46 -20.19
N SER A 86 -2.05 -5.58 -20.55
CA SER A 86 -2.95 -4.90 -19.62
C SER A 86 -4.03 -5.85 -19.09
N GLU A 87 -3.61 -6.87 -18.35
CA GLU A 87 -4.43 -7.97 -17.87
C GLU A 87 -4.62 -7.92 -16.35
N VAL A 88 -5.86 -8.15 -15.92
CA VAL A 88 -6.25 -8.40 -14.53
C VAL A 88 -6.66 -9.86 -14.43
N TYR A 89 -6.14 -10.58 -13.44
CA TYR A 89 -6.32 -12.01 -13.26
C TYR A 89 -7.26 -12.27 -12.09
N ALA A 90 -8.30 -13.07 -12.30
CA ALA A 90 -9.05 -13.71 -11.23
C ALA A 90 -8.38 -15.03 -10.85
N VAL A 91 -8.09 -15.21 -9.58
CA VAL A 91 -7.37 -16.36 -9.02
C VAL A 91 -8.23 -17.00 -7.92
N ASP A 92 -8.38 -18.32 -7.93
CA ASP A 92 -9.10 -19.06 -6.89
C ASP A 92 -8.26 -19.35 -5.64
N GLU A 93 -8.87 -19.93 -4.60
CA GLU A 93 -8.20 -20.26 -3.34
C GLU A 93 -7.09 -21.31 -3.46
N GLU A 94 -6.95 -21.97 -4.62
CA GLU A 94 -5.81 -22.84 -4.90
C GLU A 94 -4.69 -22.13 -5.67
N GLY A 95 -4.86 -20.85 -6.01
CA GLY A 95 -3.89 -20.06 -6.77
C GLY A 95 -4.00 -20.25 -8.29
N ARG A 96 -5.10 -20.84 -8.79
CA ARG A 96 -5.30 -21.05 -10.23
C ARG A 96 -6.00 -19.83 -10.83
N THR A 97 -5.50 -19.36 -11.98
CA THR A 97 -6.19 -18.34 -12.75
C THR A 97 -7.46 -18.91 -13.38
N VAL A 98 -8.61 -18.36 -13.01
CA VAL A 98 -9.95 -18.79 -13.44
C VAL A 98 -10.58 -17.85 -14.46
N ALA A 99 -10.07 -16.61 -14.59
CA ALA A 99 -10.39 -15.70 -15.68
C ALA A 99 -9.29 -14.65 -15.87
N THR A 100 -9.16 -14.13 -17.08
CA THR A 100 -8.33 -12.98 -17.40
C THR A 100 -9.17 -11.87 -18.05
N VAL A 101 -9.17 -10.68 -17.46
CA VAL A 101 -9.78 -9.47 -18.05
C VAL A 101 -8.68 -8.62 -18.66
N THR A 102 -8.69 -8.46 -19.98
CA THR A 102 -7.78 -7.55 -20.67
C THR A 102 -8.44 -6.18 -20.85
N LEU A 103 -7.79 -5.11 -20.42
CA LEU A 103 -8.24 -3.74 -20.66
C LEU A 103 -7.76 -3.27 -22.05
N ASP A 104 -8.66 -2.69 -22.86
CA ASP A 104 -8.35 -2.15 -24.19
C ASP A 104 -7.63 -0.78 -24.11
N LEU A 105 -6.47 -0.77 -23.44
CA LEU A 105 -5.61 0.39 -23.25
C LEU A 105 -4.15 -0.03 -23.11
N GLU A 106 -3.23 0.93 -23.16
CA GLU A 106 -1.81 0.69 -22.88
C GLU A 106 -1.55 1.01 -21.40
N ARG A 107 -1.09 0.01 -20.63
CA ARG A 107 -0.65 0.23 -19.25
C ARG A 107 0.64 1.05 -19.19
N ARG A 108 0.84 1.80 -18.12
CA ARG A 108 2.09 2.50 -17.85
C ARG A 108 2.80 1.97 -16.60
N ASP A 109 2.24 2.18 -15.40
CA ASP A 109 2.82 1.77 -14.10
C ASP A 109 1.65 1.41 -13.16
N TRP A 110 1.27 0.14 -13.13
CA TRP A 110 0.02 -0.30 -12.48
C TRP A 110 0.34 -0.81 -11.08
N GLU A 111 -0.16 -0.18 -10.04
CA GLU A 111 0.30 -0.49 -8.68
C GLU A 111 -0.77 -1.12 -7.80
N ALA A 112 -2.03 -0.71 -7.94
CA ALA A 112 -3.09 -1.17 -7.05
C ALA A 112 -4.30 -1.70 -7.79
N VAL A 113 -4.97 -2.68 -7.16
CA VAL A 113 -6.32 -3.12 -7.53
C VAL A 113 -7.23 -3.02 -6.31
N SER A 114 -8.45 -2.57 -6.53
CA SER A 114 -9.50 -2.55 -5.51
C SER A 114 -10.81 -3.03 -6.11
N VAL A 115 -11.70 -3.56 -5.27
CA VAL A 115 -13.04 -3.97 -5.69
C VAL A 115 -14.05 -3.28 -4.77
N THR A 116 -15.06 -2.66 -5.37
CA THR A 116 -16.09 -1.91 -4.66
C THR A 116 -17.39 -1.88 -5.46
N GLU A 117 -18.48 -1.39 -4.86
CA GLU A 117 -19.70 -1.09 -5.60
C GLU A 117 -19.57 0.30 -6.26
N ALA A 118 -19.88 0.38 -7.55
CA ALA A 118 -20.05 1.66 -8.23
C ALA A 118 -21.28 2.42 -7.67
N PRO A 119 -21.45 3.73 -7.94
CA PRO A 119 -22.59 4.51 -7.44
C PRO A 119 -23.98 3.97 -7.84
N ASP A 120 -24.06 3.14 -8.87
CA ASP A 120 -25.29 2.45 -9.30
C ASP A 120 -25.50 1.07 -8.65
N GLY A 121 -24.62 0.68 -7.72
CA GLY A 121 -24.61 -0.60 -7.02
C GLY A 121 -23.93 -1.73 -7.79
N THR A 122 -23.30 -1.46 -8.95
CA THR A 122 -22.63 -2.50 -9.74
C THR A 122 -21.27 -2.83 -9.12
N PRO A 123 -21.00 -4.09 -8.71
CA PRO A 123 -19.67 -4.52 -8.30
C PRO A 123 -18.67 -4.25 -9.42
N SER A 124 -17.58 -3.58 -9.09
CA SER A 124 -16.62 -3.07 -10.05
C SER A 124 -15.20 -3.30 -9.55
N VAL A 125 -14.32 -3.66 -10.49
CA VAL A 125 -12.88 -3.75 -10.26
C VAL A 125 -12.24 -2.45 -10.71
N LEU A 126 -11.34 -1.93 -9.88
CA LEU A 126 -10.57 -0.72 -10.12
C LEU A 126 -9.09 -1.09 -10.20
N VAL A 127 -8.39 -0.57 -11.18
CA VAL A 127 -6.95 -0.74 -11.36
C VAL A 127 -6.30 0.63 -11.44
N ALA A 128 -5.26 0.86 -10.65
CA ALA A 128 -4.63 2.15 -10.49
C ALA A 128 -3.29 2.20 -11.26
N ASP A 129 -3.22 3.05 -12.26
CA ASP A 129 -2.00 3.43 -12.99
C ASP A 129 -1.42 4.70 -12.36
N ILE A 130 -0.84 4.51 -11.18
CA ILE A 130 -0.48 5.58 -10.23
C ILE A 130 1.01 5.62 -9.88
N GLY A 131 1.77 4.61 -10.31
CA GLY A 131 3.22 4.58 -10.16
C GLY A 131 3.90 5.71 -10.93
N ASP A 132 4.99 6.22 -10.35
CA ASP A 132 5.83 7.21 -10.97
C ASP A 132 7.28 7.03 -10.52
N ASN A 133 7.90 5.98 -11.07
CA ASN A 133 9.33 5.70 -10.98
C ASN A 133 10.24 6.84 -11.49
N PHE A 134 9.68 7.94 -12.01
CA PHE A 134 10.37 9.17 -12.41
C PHE A 134 10.27 10.29 -11.36
N ASN A 135 9.94 9.95 -10.10
CA ASN A 135 9.85 10.86 -8.96
C ASN A 135 8.77 11.94 -9.19
N GLY A 136 7.56 11.52 -9.56
CA GLY A 136 6.45 12.44 -9.82
C GLY A 136 6.59 13.20 -11.14
N GLY A 137 7.29 12.61 -12.13
CA GLY A 137 7.55 13.23 -13.42
C GLY A 137 6.34 13.21 -14.37
N TRP A 138 5.37 12.35 -14.13
CA TRP A 138 4.16 12.26 -14.92
C TRP A 138 3.22 13.44 -14.64
N PRO A 139 2.56 13.99 -15.69
CA PRO A 139 1.64 15.11 -15.51
C PRO A 139 0.35 14.70 -14.79
N ASP A 140 -0.03 13.43 -14.88
CA ASP A 140 -1.24 12.85 -14.34
C ASP A 140 -1.11 11.32 -14.14
N VAL A 141 -2.00 10.80 -13.31
CA VAL A 141 -2.19 9.37 -13.02
C VAL A 141 -3.63 8.97 -13.31
N SER A 142 -3.91 7.68 -13.46
CA SER A 142 -5.23 7.20 -13.83
C SER A 142 -5.71 6.06 -12.96
N VAL A 143 -7.03 5.98 -12.76
CA VAL A 143 -7.71 4.79 -12.23
C VAL A 143 -8.70 4.30 -13.28
N TYR A 144 -8.59 3.02 -13.63
CA TYR A 144 -9.47 2.36 -14.57
C TYR A 144 -10.53 1.58 -13.81
N ARG A 145 -11.80 1.69 -14.20
CA ARG A 145 -12.92 0.95 -13.59
C ARG A 145 -13.68 0.16 -14.64
N PHE A 146 -13.91 -1.12 -14.37
CA PHE A 146 -14.80 -1.96 -15.16
C PHE A 146 -15.73 -2.79 -14.26
N PRO A 147 -16.93 -3.14 -14.73
CA PRO A 147 -17.82 -4.02 -13.98
C PRO A 147 -17.16 -5.37 -13.73
N GLU A 148 -17.26 -5.88 -12.50
CA GLU A 148 -16.83 -7.23 -12.20
C GLU A 148 -17.65 -8.22 -13.06
N PRO A 149 -17.02 -9.13 -13.82
CA PRO A 149 -17.75 -10.01 -14.72
C PRO A 149 -18.71 -10.96 -13.97
N GLU A 150 -19.98 -11.05 -14.38
CA GLU A 150 -20.93 -12.01 -13.79
C GLU A 150 -20.52 -13.48 -13.99
N ALA A 151 -19.71 -13.76 -15.00
CA ALA A 151 -19.16 -15.08 -15.29
C ALA A 151 -17.64 -14.96 -15.44
N LEU A 152 -16.91 -15.82 -14.73
CA LEU A 152 -15.46 -15.93 -14.84
C LEU A 152 -15.10 -16.61 -16.17
N ALA A 153 -14.64 -15.79 -17.11
CA ALA A 153 -14.09 -16.20 -18.39
C ALA A 153 -13.19 -15.09 -18.93
N ASP A 154 -12.28 -15.47 -19.83
CA ASP A 154 -11.41 -14.50 -20.48
C ASP A 154 -12.23 -13.51 -21.32
N THR A 155 -11.99 -12.22 -21.13
CA THR A 155 -12.73 -11.15 -21.80
C THR A 155 -11.86 -9.92 -22.02
N VAL A 156 -12.28 -9.10 -22.98
CA VAL A 156 -11.67 -7.78 -23.24
C VAL A 156 -12.71 -6.72 -22.91
N VAL A 157 -12.32 -5.67 -22.19
CA VAL A 157 -13.22 -4.58 -21.80
C VAL A 157 -12.60 -3.22 -22.09
N ASP A 158 -13.46 -2.27 -22.44
CA ASP A 158 -13.13 -0.84 -22.49
C ASP A 158 -13.49 -0.23 -21.12
N PRO A 159 -12.51 0.12 -20.26
CA PRO A 159 -12.80 0.58 -18.92
C PRO A 159 -13.19 2.06 -18.89
N GLN A 160 -13.90 2.46 -17.84
CA GLN A 160 -14.01 3.88 -17.50
C GLN A 160 -12.66 4.38 -17.00
N VAL A 161 -12.27 5.59 -17.39
CA VAL A 161 -10.99 6.19 -17.01
C VAL A 161 -11.23 7.42 -16.14
N PHE A 162 -10.59 7.46 -14.98
CA PHE A 162 -10.55 8.62 -14.09
C PHE A 162 -9.13 9.14 -14.04
N THR A 163 -8.92 10.40 -14.43
CA THR A 163 -7.59 11.00 -14.47
C THR A 163 -7.40 11.96 -13.31
N PHE A 164 -6.25 11.91 -12.67
CA PHE A 164 -5.94 12.67 -11.46
C PHE A 164 -4.61 13.42 -11.57
N THR A 165 -4.56 14.57 -10.92
CA THR A 165 -3.32 15.28 -10.59
C THR A 165 -3.24 15.46 -9.08
N TYR A 166 -2.04 15.46 -8.51
CA TYR A 166 -1.82 15.76 -7.10
C TYR A 166 -1.77 17.28 -6.87
N GLU A 167 -2.44 17.78 -5.83
CA GLU A 167 -2.50 19.22 -5.54
C GLU A 167 -1.13 19.87 -5.28
N ASP A 168 -0.17 19.08 -4.81
CA ASP A 168 1.16 19.49 -4.37
C ASP A 168 2.28 18.90 -5.26
N GLY A 169 1.93 18.57 -6.50
CA GLY A 169 2.83 18.08 -7.55
C GLY A 169 2.89 16.55 -7.62
N GLY A 170 3.40 16.01 -8.74
CA GLY A 170 3.44 14.57 -8.99
C GLY A 170 4.03 13.76 -7.83
N ARG A 171 3.51 12.54 -7.65
CA ARG A 171 3.91 11.60 -6.61
C ARG A 171 4.08 10.23 -7.23
N ASP A 172 5.01 9.48 -6.68
CA ASP A 172 5.10 8.04 -6.86
C ASP A 172 4.20 7.38 -5.82
N ALA A 173 3.16 6.68 -6.27
CA ALA A 173 2.14 6.13 -5.38
C ALA A 173 1.76 4.72 -5.79
N GLU A 174 1.47 3.89 -4.80
CA GLU A 174 1.35 2.45 -5.00
C GLU A 174 0.05 1.88 -4.44
N SER A 175 -0.66 2.68 -3.64
CA SER A 175 -1.82 2.20 -2.93
C SER A 175 -3.07 2.95 -3.37
N LEU A 176 -4.12 2.20 -3.68
CA LEU A 176 -5.48 2.70 -3.89
C LEU A 176 -6.43 1.95 -2.94
N MET A 177 -7.11 2.70 -2.07
CA MET A 177 -8.18 2.15 -1.24
C MET A 177 -9.48 2.91 -1.49
N VAL A 178 -10.60 2.18 -1.49
CA VAL A 178 -11.94 2.74 -1.67
C VAL A 178 -12.76 2.48 -0.42
N ASP A 179 -13.32 3.53 0.18
CA ASP A 179 -14.21 3.37 1.31
C ASP A 179 -15.53 2.74 0.83
N PRO A 180 -15.91 1.54 1.31
CA PRO A 180 -17.11 0.85 0.83
C PRO A 180 -18.40 1.54 1.26
N ARG A 181 -18.36 2.50 2.18
CA ARG A 181 -19.55 3.18 2.72
C ARG A 181 -20.05 4.29 1.80
N ASP A 182 -19.15 4.96 1.09
CA ASP A 182 -19.45 6.11 0.24
C ASP A 182 -18.79 6.06 -1.15
N GLY A 183 -17.89 5.10 -1.40
CA GLY A 183 -17.19 4.94 -2.67
C GLY A 183 -16.02 5.92 -2.86
N ARG A 184 -15.63 6.68 -1.83
CA ARG A 184 -14.53 7.65 -1.94
C ARG A 184 -13.18 6.96 -2.07
N MET A 185 -12.39 7.39 -3.05
CA MET A 185 -11.06 6.86 -3.31
C MET A 185 -10.00 7.62 -2.51
N TYR A 186 -9.00 6.90 -2.02
CA TYR A 186 -7.81 7.42 -1.38
C TYR A 186 -6.56 6.79 -1.97
N VAL A 187 -5.52 7.61 -2.14
CA VAL A 187 -4.23 7.21 -2.71
C VAL A 187 -3.13 7.43 -1.68
N VAL A 188 -2.18 6.52 -1.59
CA VAL A 188 -1.04 6.61 -0.66
C VAL A 188 0.28 6.60 -1.44
N SER A 189 1.16 7.60 -1.20
CA SER A 189 2.44 7.70 -1.89
C SER A 189 3.56 6.85 -1.27
N LYS A 190 4.41 6.25 -2.11
CA LYS A 190 5.57 5.44 -1.73
C LYS A 190 6.81 6.30 -1.62
N GLU A 191 6.87 7.08 -0.57
CA GLU A 191 7.97 8.03 -0.38
C GLU A 191 8.48 8.01 1.06
N PHE A 192 9.70 8.50 1.26
CA PHE A 192 10.21 8.78 2.61
C PHE A 192 9.39 9.87 3.34
N SER A 193 8.59 10.64 2.60
CA SER A 193 7.62 11.56 3.19
C SER A 193 6.25 11.29 2.58
N GLY A 194 5.78 10.03 2.72
CA GLY A 194 4.51 9.57 2.19
C GLY A 194 3.35 10.51 2.52
N GLY A 195 2.42 10.65 1.58
CA GLY A 195 1.18 11.39 1.72
C GLY A 195 -0.02 10.48 1.56
N LEU A 196 -1.07 10.80 2.30
CA LEU A 196 -2.40 10.25 2.12
C LEU A 196 -3.24 11.29 1.40
N TYR A 197 -3.80 10.91 0.25
CA TYR A 197 -4.55 11.79 -0.62
C TYR A 197 -5.99 11.31 -0.78
N ALA A 198 -6.93 12.23 -0.81
CA ALA A 198 -8.34 11.95 -1.09
C ALA A 198 -8.72 12.42 -2.49
N ALA A 199 -9.42 11.57 -3.22
CA ALA A 199 -10.13 11.99 -4.42
C ALA A 199 -11.36 12.85 -4.05
N PRO A 200 -11.89 13.64 -5.01
CA PRO A 200 -13.20 14.25 -4.88
C PRO A 200 -14.29 13.19 -4.65
N GLU A 201 -15.34 13.55 -3.93
CA GLU A 201 -16.48 12.66 -3.66
C GLU A 201 -17.24 12.30 -4.95
N ASP A 202 -17.34 13.25 -5.88
CA ASP A 202 -17.98 13.07 -7.18
C ASP A 202 -16.92 12.90 -8.29
N LEU A 203 -16.93 11.74 -8.95
CA LEU A 203 -16.02 11.45 -10.06
C LEU A 203 -16.79 11.29 -11.36
N GLU A 204 -16.34 12.01 -12.40
CA GLU A 204 -16.84 11.88 -13.76
C GLU A 204 -15.78 11.21 -14.65
N PRO A 205 -16.11 10.11 -15.35
CA PRO A 205 -15.19 9.47 -16.29
C PRO A 205 -14.74 10.43 -17.40
N GLY A 206 -13.45 10.39 -17.74
CA GLY A 206 -12.84 11.24 -18.76
C GLY A 206 -12.63 12.70 -18.34
N ALA A 207 -13.02 13.08 -17.12
CA ALA A 207 -12.67 14.38 -16.53
C ALA A 207 -11.36 14.29 -15.73
N GLY A 208 -10.70 15.45 -15.58
CA GLY A 208 -9.53 15.59 -14.72
C GLY A 208 -9.94 15.98 -13.30
N HIS A 209 -9.38 15.28 -12.31
CA HIS A 209 -9.65 15.45 -10.89
C HIS A 209 -8.37 15.82 -10.14
N VAL A 210 -8.52 16.35 -8.92
CA VAL A 210 -7.37 16.70 -8.07
C VAL A 210 -7.40 15.84 -6.81
N LEU A 211 -6.29 15.17 -6.53
CA LEU A 211 -6.03 14.46 -5.28
C LEU A 211 -5.53 15.47 -4.23
N GLU A 212 -6.31 15.65 -3.16
CA GLU A 212 -5.99 16.55 -2.04
C GLU A 212 -5.24 15.78 -0.95
N ARG A 213 -4.11 16.31 -0.47
CA ARG A 213 -3.32 15.72 0.61
C ARG A 213 -4.00 15.99 1.94
N ILE A 214 -4.51 14.93 2.56
CA ILE A 214 -5.27 15.01 3.82
C ILE A 214 -4.44 14.62 5.05
N ASP A 215 -3.38 13.83 4.87
CA ASP A 215 -2.45 13.48 5.96
C ASP A 215 -1.07 13.03 5.42
N SER A 216 -0.16 12.74 6.33
CA SER A 216 1.01 11.89 6.12
C SER A 216 0.66 10.41 6.06
N ALA A 217 1.53 9.64 5.43
CA ALA A 217 1.44 8.19 5.35
C ALA A 217 2.70 7.52 5.91
N PRO A 218 2.64 6.20 6.23
CA PRO A 218 3.84 5.41 6.51
C PRO A 218 4.91 5.55 5.43
N LEU A 219 6.16 5.40 5.84
CA LEU A 219 7.31 5.43 4.93
C LEU A 219 7.23 4.25 3.96
N PHE A 220 7.34 4.54 2.66
CA PHE A 220 7.31 3.51 1.61
C PHE A 220 6.08 2.60 1.72
N ALA A 221 4.89 3.21 1.70
CA ALA A 221 3.66 2.46 1.55
C ALA A 221 3.66 1.73 0.19
N THR A 222 3.31 0.45 0.20
CA THR A 222 3.29 -0.40 -1.00
C THR A 222 1.87 -0.83 -1.38
N ASP A 223 0.95 -0.96 -0.42
CA ASP A 223 -0.47 -1.15 -0.73
C ASP A 223 -1.35 -0.74 0.46
N ALA A 224 -2.65 -0.57 0.23
CA ALA A 224 -3.62 -0.22 1.24
C ALA A 224 -5.01 -0.75 0.88
N ALA A 225 -5.79 -1.14 1.89
CA ALA A 225 -7.14 -1.65 1.68
C ALA A 225 -8.08 -1.23 2.82
N PHE A 226 -9.36 -1.07 2.49
CA PHE A 226 -10.42 -0.94 3.49
C PHE A 226 -10.93 -2.30 3.95
N SER A 227 -11.38 -2.37 5.20
CA SER A 227 -12.16 -3.51 5.67
C SER A 227 -13.53 -3.53 4.99
N PRO A 228 -14.19 -4.70 4.85
CA PRO A 228 -15.46 -4.83 4.13
C PRO A 228 -16.59 -3.93 4.68
N ASP A 229 -16.56 -3.61 5.96
CA ASP A 229 -17.52 -2.75 6.66
C ASP A 229 -17.13 -1.25 6.65
N GLY A 230 -15.96 -0.91 6.11
CA GLY A 230 -15.41 0.44 6.09
C GLY A 230 -15.00 0.98 7.46
N SER A 231 -15.03 0.18 8.53
CA SER A 231 -14.68 0.64 9.88
C SER A 231 -13.18 0.78 10.08
N ARG A 232 -12.36 0.14 9.24
CA ARG A 232 -10.90 0.13 9.31
C ARG A 232 -10.30 0.27 7.92
N TYR A 233 -9.09 0.78 7.86
CA TYR A 233 -8.21 0.57 6.71
C TYR A 233 -6.83 0.11 7.18
N VAL A 234 -6.10 -0.54 6.28
CA VAL A 234 -4.72 -0.96 6.49
C VAL A 234 -3.83 -0.26 5.48
N ILE A 235 -2.67 0.20 5.92
CA ILE A 235 -1.59 0.60 5.02
C ILE A 235 -0.42 -0.34 5.27
N ARG A 236 0.06 -0.93 4.19
CA ARG A 236 1.20 -1.83 4.16
C ARG A 236 2.45 -1.10 3.71
N THR A 237 3.58 -1.52 4.26
CA THR A 237 4.92 -1.23 3.77
C THR A 237 5.61 -2.55 3.42
N TYR A 238 6.84 -2.48 2.92
CA TYR A 238 7.65 -3.67 2.64
C TYR A 238 7.77 -4.67 3.80
N TRP A 239 7.63 -4.20 5.05
CA TRP A 239 7.97 -4.98 6.24
C TRP A 239 6.77 -5.27 7.15
N GLY A 240 5.68 -4.53 7.01
CA GLY A 240 4.61 -4.54 7.98
C GLY A 240 3.32 -3.94 7.52
N ALA A 241 2.33 -4.00 8.38
CA ALA A 241 1.04 -3.37 8.19
C ALA A 241 0.70 -2.49 9.39
N THR A 242 0.09 -1.34 9.11
CA THR A 242 -0.52 -0.47 10.13
C THR A 242 -2.02 -0.43 9.92
N VAL A 243 -2.79 -0.77 10.94
CA VAL A 243 -4.26 -0.73 10.91
C VAL A 243 -4.73 0.59 11.52
N TYR A 244 -5.74 1.19 10.90
CA TYR A 244 -6.33 2.46 11.30
C TYR A 244 -7.82 2.30 11.51
N ASP A 245 -8.35 2.98 12.52
CA ASP A 245 -9.77 3.18 12.76
C ASP A 245 -10.30 4.25 11.81
N ALA A 246 -11.27 3.88 10.99
CA ALA A 246 -11.90 4.71 9.97
C ALA A 246 -13.38 5.02 10.30
N THR A 247 -13.84 4.73 11.52
CA THR A 247 -15.24 4.95 11.93
C THR A 247 -15.71 6.39 11.71
N GLU A 248 -14.82 7.36 11.94
CA GLU A 248 -15.05 8.79 11.73
C GLU A 248 -14.51 9.31 10.37
N GLY A 249 -14.12 8.41 9.47
CA GLY A 249 -13.60 8.73 8.13
C GLY A 249 -12.07 8.65 8.04
N VAL A 250 -11.52 9.29 7.00
CA VAL A 250 -10.08 9.33 6.70
C VAL A 250 -9.60 10.80 6.74
N PRO A 251 -8.48 11.11 7.43
CA PRO A 251 -7.55 10.19 8.08
C PRO A 251 -8.11 9.57 9.36
N GLY A 252 -7.82 8.29 9.53
CA GLY A 252 -8.17 7.52 10.72
C GLY A 252 -7.10 7.59 11.81
N SER A 253 -7.42 7.11 13.01
CA SER A 253 -6.41 6.95 14.08
C SER A 253 -5.76 5.56 14.03
N SER A 254 -4.44 5.48 14.17
CA SER A 254 -3.74 4.19 14.18
C SER A 254 -4.17 3.33 15.39
N LEU A 255 -4.61 2.11 15.10
CA LEU A 255 -4.89 1.06 16.08
C LEU A 255 -3.62 0.28 16.47
N GLY A 256 -2.61 0.31 15.60
CA GLY A 256 -1.32 -0.34 15.82
C GLY A 256 -0.70 -0.83 14.52
N ALA A 257 0.53 -1.30 14.62
CA ALA A 257 1.27 -1.91 13.54
C ALA A 257 1.83 -3.28 13.96
N PHE A 258 2.14 -4.12 12.98
CA PHE A 258 2.76 -5.42 13.18
C PHE A 258 3.63 -5.79 11.97
N ASP A 259 4.61 -6.66 12.22
CA ASP A 259 5.45 -7.25 11.18
C ASP A 259 4.63 -8.20 10.30
N LEU A 260 4.90 -8.19 9.00
CA LEU A 260 4.41 -9.21 8.07
C LEU A 260 5.44 -10.34 7.95
N PRO A 261 5.03 -11.54 7.49
CA PRO A 261 5.97 -12.58 7.10
C PRO A 261 7.04 -12.05 6.15
N GLU A 262 8.30 -12.41 6.40
CA GLU A 262 9.44 -11.98 5.58
C GLU A 262 9.22 -12.38 4.11
N SER A 263 9.45 -11.42 3.21
CA SER A 263 9.31 -11.58 1.77
C SER A 263 10.41 -10.78 1.07
N ASP A 264 10.76 -11.17 -0.16
CA ASP A 264 11.81 -10.51 -0.93
C ASP A 264 11.41 -9.06 -1.27
N GLN A 265 10.15 -8.89 -1.67
CA GLN A 265 9.59 -7.60 -2.04
C GLN A 265 8.09 -7.63 -1.79
N GLY A 266 7.73 -7.18 -0.59
CA GLY A 266 6.34 -7.10 -0.25
C GLY A 266 5.61 -6.06 -1.11
N GLU A 267 4.57 -6.47 -1.86
CA GLU A 267 3.67 -5.54 -2.59
C GLU A 267 2.19 -5.47 -2.13
N SER A 268 1.41 -6.56 -2.21
CA SER A 268 -0.06 -6.44 -2.05
C SER A 268 -0.61 -6.65 -0.62
N ILE A 269 -1.76 -6.02 -0.31
CA ILE A 269 -2.59 -6.29 0.88
C ILE A 269 -4.09 -6.15 0.64
N ALA A 270 -4.88 -7.06 1.22
CA ALA A 270 -6.33 -6.93 1.28
C ALA A 270 -6.90 -7.47 2.59
N PHE A 271 -8.10 -7.04 2.98
CA PHE A 271 -8.87 -7.75 4.00
C PHE A 271 -9.51 -9.01 3.42
N THR A 272 -9.67 -10.05 4.23
CA THR A 272 -10.58 -11.15 3.92
C THR A 272 -12.03 -10.64 3.87
N PRO A 273 -12.94 -11.29 3.10
CA PRO A 273 -14.33 -10.84 2.98
C PRO A 273 -15.10 -10.77 4.31
N ASP A 274 -14.69 -11.54 5.32
CA ASP A 274 -15.25 -11.52 6.67
C ASP A 274 -14.60 -10.44 7.57
N GLY A 275 -13.56 -9.76 7.11
CA GLY A 275 -12.84 -8.70 7.83
C GLY A 275 -12.00 -9.19 9.02
N THR A 276 -11.75 -10.50 9.14
CA THR A 276 -11.06 -11.10 10.30
C THR A 276 -9.57 -11.36 10.08
N ALA A 277 -9.09 -11.26 8.84
CA ALA A 277 -7.70 -11.46 8.47
C ALA A 277 -7.31 -10.53 7.30
N LEU A 278 -6.01 -10.50 7.02
CA LEU A 278 -5.44 -9.87 5.85
C LEU A 278 -4.88 -10.93 4.90
N MET A 279 -4.93 -10.67 3.60
CA MET A 279 -4.16 -11.37 2.58
C MET A 279 -2.98 -10.48 2.22
N ALA A 280 -1.75 -11.00 2.24
CA ALA A 280 -0.55 -10.24 1.91
C ALA A 280 0.31 -11.00 0.90
N GLY A 281 0.64 -10.36 -0.22
CA GLY A 281 1.42 -10.96 -1.31
C GLY A 281 2.82 -10.38 -1.46
N THR A 282 3.62 -11.02 -2.28
CA THR A 282 4.96 -10.60 -2.71
C THR A 282 5.08 -10.81 -4.21
N GLU A 283 6.04 -10.15 -4.85
CA GLU A 283 6.37 -10.41 -6.24
C GLU A 283 7.16 -11.71 -6.42
N GLY A 284 7.18 -12.22 -7.64
CA GLY A 284 7.92 -13.41 -8.05
C GLY A 284 7.05 -14.50 -8.66
N LEU A 285 7.69 -15.34 -9.49
CA LEU A 285 7.04 -16.52 -10.05
C LEU A 285 6.66 -17.51 -8.95
N GLY A 286 5.37 -17.88 -8.88
CA GLY A 286 4.88 -18.76 -7.83
C GLY A 286 4.89 -18.12 -6.45
N ALA A 287 4.82 -16.78 -6.39
CA ALA A 287 4.83 -16.07 -5.13
C ALA A 287 3.65 -16.50 -4.24
N PRO A 288 3.89 -16.67 -2.92
CA PRO A 288 2.84 -16.99 -1.97
C PRO A 288 2.01 -15.75 -1.64
N VAL A 289 0.72 -15.97 -1.41
CA VAL A 289 -0.16 -15.04 -0.72
C VAL A 289 -0.42 -15.60 0.69
N TRP A 290 -0.06 -14.83 1.69
CA TRP A 290 -0.24 -15.17 3.09
C TRP A 290 -1.61 -14.75 3.59
N ARG A 291 -2.27 -15.61 4.37
CA ARG A 291 -3.39 -15.24 5.22
C ARG A 291 -2.86 -14.92 6.62
N ILE A 292 -3.19 -13.74 7.12
CA ILE A 292 -2.69 -13.20 8.39
C ILE A 292 -3.87 -12.88 9.30
N PRO A 293 -4.12 -13.68 10.35
CA PRO A 293 -5.22 -13.41 11.26
C PRO A 293 -5.01 -12.08 12.00
N LEU A 294 -6.06 -11.27 12.10
CA LEU A 294 -6.03 -10.05 12.90
C LEU A 294 -6.23 -10.38 14.37
N GLU A 295 -5.38 -9.79 15.22
CA GLU A 295 -5.58 -9.83 16.67
C GLU A 295 -6.89 -9.14 17.08
N GLU A 296 -7.45 -9.52 18.23
CA GLU A 296 -8.73 -9.01 18.74
C GLU A 296 -8.80 -7.46 18.78
N ARG A 297 -7.69 -6.80 19.12
CA ARG A 297 -7.58 -5.32 19.13
C ARG A 297 -7.81 -4.66 17.76
N TYR A 298 -7.62 -5.40 16.67
CA TYR A 298 -7.79 -4.91 15.32
C TYR A 298 -9.13 -5.32 14.73
N LEU A 299 -9.90 -6.20 15.37
CA LEU A 299 -11.22 -6.61 14.88
C LEU A 299 -12.23 -5.49 15.13
N ALA A 300 -13.23 -5.39 14.24
CA ALA A 300 -14.36 -4.50 14.49
C ALA A 300 -15.09 -4.95 15.76
N GLU A 301 -15.38 -4.02 16.68
CA GLU A 301 -16.28 -4.32 17.79
C GLU A 301 -17.65 -4.69 17.21
N GLU A 302 -18.23 -5.83 17.63
CA GLU A 302 -19.61 -6.12 17.25
C GLU A 302 -20.48 -4.94 17.66
N PRO A 303 -21.31 -4.39 16.75
CA PRO A 303 -22.19 -3.30 17.11
C PRO A 303 -23.04 -3.77 18.29
N PRO A 304 -23.15 -2.99 19.38
CA PRO A 304 -23.89 -3.42 20.54
C PRO A 304 -25.30 -3.78 20.08
N VAL A 305 -25.72 -5.02 20.33
CA VAL A 305 -27.10 -5.45 20.11
C VAL A 305 -27.97 -4.46 20.87
N ARG A 306 -28.65 -3.57 20.15
CA ARG A 306 -29.62 -2.65 20.73
C ARG A 306 -30.75 -3.51 21.29
N GLU A 307 -30.66 -3.87 22.57
CA GLU A 307 -31.85 -4.13 23.35
C GLU A 307 -32.72 -2.88 23.24
N VAL A 308 -33.87 -3.02 22.59
CA VAL A 308 -34.88 -1.98 22.50
C VAL A 308 -35.48 -1.82 23.90
N ALA A 309 -34.75 -1.12 24.77
CA ALA A 309 -35.25 -0.69 26.06
C ALA A 309 -36.31 0.40 25.80
N ALA A 310 -37.54 0.07 26.16
CA ALA A 310 -38.67 0.97 26.12
C ALA A 310 -38.33 2.28 26.86
N GLN A 311 -38.54 3.40 26.17
CA GLN A 311 -38.37 4.73 26.71
C GLN A 311 -39.36 4.97 27.86
N GLU A 312 -38.86 5.23 29.06
CA GLU A 312 -39.56 6.04 30.05
C GLU A 312 -38.76 7.34 30.26
N SER A 313 -39.40 8.47 29.93
CA SER A 313 -38.90 9.80 30.27
C SER A 313 -39.04 10.07 31.77
N PRO A 314 -38.10 10.82 32.34
CA PRO A 314 -38.52 11.96 33.14
C PRO A 314 -37.78 13.26 32.77
N ALA A 315 -38.49 14.34 33.03
CA ALA A 315 -38.10 15.71 32.80
C ALA A 315 -37.20 16.27 33.91
N GLY A 316 -36.31 17.18 33.52
CA GLY A 316 -36.18 18.48 34.19
C GLY A 316 -34.86 18.80 34.89
N GLU A 317 -34.49 20.09 34.75
CA GLU A 317 -33.42 20.87 35.42
C GLU A 317 -31.99 20.61 34.89
N GLY A 318 -31.20 21.59 34.46
CA GLY A 318 -31.20 23.03 34.73
C GLY A 318 -29.84 23.39 35.35
N GLY A 319 -28.84 23.74 34.53
CA GLY A 319 -27.52 24.11 35.05
C GLY A 319 -26.57 24.60 33.96
N THR A 320 -26.37 25.91 33.92
CA THR A 320 -25.42 26.66 33.09
C THR A 320 -23.98 26.47 33.55
N VAL A 321 -23.04 26.21 32.63
CA VAL A 321 -21.60 26.47 32.85
C VAL A 321 -20.98 27.02 31.56
N GLU A 322 -20.38 28.20 31.66
CA GLU A 322 -19.62 28.92 30.63
C GLU A 322 -18.19 28.34 30.42
N PRO A 323 -17.52 28.68 29.31
CA PRO A 323 -16.39 27.91 28.79
C PRO A 323 -15.04 28.33 29.38
N GLU A 324 -14.17 27.37 29.70
CA GLU A 324 -12.75 27.62 29.95
C GLU A 324 -11.92 27.26 28.71
N THR A 325 -11.42 28.30 28.04
CA THR A 325 -10.31 28.24 27.09
C THR A 325 -8.99 28.07 27.84
N ARG A 326 -8.20 27.04 27.54
CA ARG A 326 -6.74 27.05 27.79
C ARG A 326 -6.01 26.45 26.58
N GLY A 327 -5.31 27.32 25.86
CA GLY A 327 -4.35 26.92 24.83
C GLY A 327 -3.05 26.39 25.42
N ALA A 328 -2.35 25.58 24.62
CA ALA A 328 -0.98 25.18 24.87
C ALA A 328 -0.24 24.93 23.54
N LEU A 329 0.48 25.95 23.08
CA LEU A 329 1.76 25.86 22.36
C LEU A 329 2.65 26.93 23.02
N PRO A 330 3.93 26.67 23.32
CA PRO A 330 4.91 26.26 22.30
C PRO A 330 5.96 25.23 22.77
N PHE A 331 6.52 24.42 21.87
CA PHE A 331 7.97 24.07 21.83
C PHE A 331 8.35 23.44 20.47
N ILE A 332 8.19 24.21 19.38
CA ILE A 332 8.96 24.03 18.14
C ILE A 332 10.25 24.83 18.32
N VAL A 333 11.30 24.25 18.90
CA VAL A 333 12.69 24.77 18.75
C VAL A 333 13.75 23.66 18.78
N GLY A 334 13.46 22.42 19.17
CA GLY A 334 14.48 21.35 19.26
C GLY A 334 14.89 20.71 17.93
N GLY A 335 13.93 20.46 17.03
CA GLY A 335 14.16 19.62 15.83
C GLY A 335 14.91 20.30 14.68
N ALA A 336 14.69 21.60 14.46
CA ALA A 336 15.30 22.32 13.34
C ALA A 336 16.83 22.47 13.48
N ALA A 337 17.35 22.50 14.71
CA ALA A 337 18.78 22.63 14.97
C ALA A 337 19.55 21.33 14.68
N VAL A 338 18.91 20.17 14.87
CA VAL A 338 19.51 18.85 14.61
C VAL A 338 19.55 18.57 13.11
N ALA A 339 18.47 18.88 12.37
CA ALA A 339 18.43 18.72 10.92
C ALA A 339 19.48 19.59 10.19
N ALA A 340 19.69 20.84 10.64
CA ALA A 340 20.70 21.72 10.06
C ALA A 340 22.14 21.20 10.28
N LEU A 341 22.43 20.57 11.42
CA LEU A 341 23.75 20.01 11.70
C LEU A 341 24.04 18.77 10.85
N VAL A 342 23.04 17.92 10.59
CA VAL A 342 23.18 16.74 9.73
C VAL A 342 23.43 17.15 8.28
N ILE A 343 22.70 18.14 7.77
CA ILE A 343 22.86 18.64 6.40
C ILE A 343 24.26 19.26 6.20
N VAL A 344 24.76 20.03 7.17
CA VAL A 344 26.12 20.60 7.10
C VAL A 344 27.20 19.52 7.13
N ALA A 345 27.02 18.44 7.90
CA ALA A 345 27.96 17.33 7.94
C ALA A 345 28.04 16.59 6.59
N ILE A 346 26.89 16.34 5.96
CA ILE A 346 26.81 15.68 4.64
C ILE A 346 27.50 16.52 3.55
N VAL A 347 27.27 17.84 3.53
CA VAL A 347 27.89 18.75 2.54
C VAL A 347 29.41 18.85 2.71
N LEU A 348 29.92 18.77 3.95
CA LEU A 348 31.36 18.81 4.21
C LEU A 348 32.08 17.50 3.84
N LEU A 349 31.38 16.36 3.93
CA LEU A 349 31.88 15.06 3.49
C LEU A 349 31.91 14.95 1.96
N ALA A 350 30.87 15.43 1.27
CA ALA A 350 30.81 15.43 -0.19
C ALA A 350 31.84 16.33 -0.88
N ARG A 351 32.41 17.32 -0.17
CA ARG A 351 33.44 18.22 -0.71
C ARG A 351 34.89 17.74 -0.49
N ARG A 352 35.09 16.60 0.16
CA ARG A 352 36.42 16.02 0.43
C ARG A 352 36.67 14.68 -0.30
N GLY A 353 35.72 14.23 -1.12
CA GLY A 353 35.85 13.07 -2.00
C GLY A 353 36.38 13.45 -3.38
#